data_AF-A0A291DZW5-F1
#
_entry.id   AF-A0A291DZW5-F1
#
_cell.length_a   1.000
_cell.length_b   1.000
_cell.length_c   1.000
_cell.angle_alpha   90.00
_cell.angle_beta   90.00
_cell.angle_gamma   90.00
#
_symmetry.space_group_name_H-M   'P 1'
#
loop_
_entity.id
_entity.type
_entity.pdbx_description
1 polymer ?
#
loop_
_entity_poly.entity_id
_entity_poly.type
_entity_poly.pdbx_seq_one_letter_code
_entity_poly.pdbx_strand_id
1 'polypeptide(L)'
;MGLSKEGYPKGVLVRAVWDCCSELYEQLGRAPTRQEFMAEIHRREPDRKGISTHSRQWGDWMRHHSFKSDISLSGHTIPDEYLEPQRLRVVYAVELLGEVSVAEVVKWIITSNAPLKKSEIEYQFQALTVNHNQRWFHRGTRKSMLSNSNHPMDKLYRSGAGRETRYVIYIPEKHGIWDIAEDGKTPVCIAAPGLADLIMLQLRDESELANNIPADETYHDARVRILQEILAREGQPAFRRRLFRAYEGQCAITGCAISALLEAAHLRPYAGAWHSRACFGLLLRTDIHTLFDKGLLWLDNEYRVCLAPAIMHTEYNTLHGKAIRLPRSPDDWPLKEHIAWHRDFCIKNS
;
A
#
# COMPACT_ATOMS: atom_id res chain seq x y z
N MET A 1 -38.39 -7.63 -5.22
CA MET A 1 -39.11 -8.16 -6.40
C MET A 1 -40.39 -8.80 -5.89
N GLY A 2 -41.57 -8.42 -6.39
CA GLY A 2 -42.81 -9.04 -5.95
C GLY A 2 -42.97 -10.41 -6.60
N LEU A 3 -42.68 -11.49 -5.86
CA LEU A 3 -42.87 -12.86 -6.34
C LEU A 3 -44.33 -13.28 -6.16
N SER A 4 -44.82 -14.17 -7.03
CA SER A 4 -46.08 -14.89 -6.85
C SER A 4 -45.93 -15.99 -5.77
N LYS A 5 -47.04 -16.62 -5.35
CA LYS A 5 -47.02 -17.72 -4.36
C LYS A 5 -46.19 -18.93 -4.84
N GLU A 6 -45.95 -19.04 -6.14
CA GLU A 6 -45.17 -20.10 -6.80
C GLU A 6 -43.72 -19.68 -7.09
N GLY A 7 -43.29 -18.51 -6.61
CA GLY A 7 -41.91 -18.02 -6.81
C GLY A 7 -41.66 -17.31 -8.15
N TYR A 8 -42.67 -17.18 -9.02
CA TYR A 8 -42.54 -16.53 -10.33
C TYR A 8 -42.66 -14.98 -10.25
N PRO A 9 -41.89 -14.19 -11.01
CA PRO A 9 -41.95 -12.73 -10.96
C PRO A 9 -43.29 -12.16 -11.48
N LYS A 10 -43.77 -11.11 -10.81
CA LYS A 10 -44.90 -10.30 -11.29
C LYS A 10 -44.42 -9.25 -12.30
N GLY A 11 -45.05 -9.20 -13.48
CA GLY A 11 -44.79 -8.21 -14.53
C GLY A 11 -44.34 -8.82 -15.87
N VAL A 12 -44.97 -8.41 -16.96
CA VAL A 12 -44.79 -8.99 -18.32
C VAL A 12 -43.34 -8.94 -18.79
N LEU A 13 -42.66 -7.80 -18.59
CA LEU A 13 -41.27 -7.59 -19.02
C LEU A 13 -40.26 -8.42 -18.23
N VAL A 14 -40.61 -8.82 -17.01
CA VAL A 14 -39.75 -9.64 -16.15
C VAL A 14 -39.93 -11.12 -16.44
N ARG A 15 -41.18 -11.52 -16.73
CA ARG A 15 -41.49 -12.87 -17.20
C ARG A 15 -40.78 -13.18 -18.51
N ALA A 16 -40.78 -12.27 -19.47
CA ALA A 16 -40.08 -12.47 -20.75
C ALA A 16 -38.59 -12.84 -20.58
N VAL A 17 -37.91 -12.29 -19.57
CA VAL A 17 -36.51 -12.64 -19.26
C VAL A 17 -36.41 -14.01 -18.59
N TRP A 18 -37.29 -14.31 -17.63
CA TRP A 18 -37.30 -15.60 -16.93
C TRP A 18 -37.72 -16.77 -17.83
N ASP A 19 -38.68 -16.54 -18.74
CA ASP A 19 -39.11 -17.48 -19.76
C ASP A 19 -37.95 -17.79 -20.72
N CYS A 20 -37.26 -16.74 -21.20
CA CYS A 20 -36.06 -16.91 -22.03
C CYS A 20 -34.95 -17.73 -21.34
N CYS A 21 -34.71 -17.50 -20.04
CA CYS A 21 -33.72 -18.29 -19.29
C CYS A 21 -34.14 -19.75 -19.12
N SER A 22 -35.42 -20.00 -18.85
CA SER A 22 -35.96 -21.34 -18.63
C SER A 22 -35.98 -22.17 -19.92
N GLU A 23 -36.36 -21.57 -21.05
CA GLU A 23 -36.31 -22.21 -22.36
C GLU A 23 -34.87 -22.56 -22.78
N LEU A 24 -33.92 -21.65 -22.55
CA LEU A 24 -32.51 -21.93 -22.81
C LEU A 24 -31.97 -23.07 -21.93
N TYR A 25 -32.42 -23.15 -20.68
CA TYR A 25 -32.04 -24.24 -19.78
C TYR A 25 -32.53 -25.61 -20.29
N GLU A 26 -33.79 -25.68 -20.73
CA GLU A 26 -34.35 -26.90 -21.33
C GLU A 26 -33.61 -27.32 -22.60
N GLN A 27 -33.23 -26.36 -23.45
CA GLN A 27 -32.49 -26.63 -24.69
C GLN A 27 -31.05 -27.08 -24.44
N LEU A 28 -30.37 -26.45 -23.49
CA LEU A 28 -28.94 -26.70 -23.22
C LEU A 28 -28.71 -27.87 -22.25
N GLY A 29 -29.72 -28.28 -21.48
CA GLY A 29 -29.58 -29.24 -20.38
C GLY A 29 -28.71 -28.72 -19.22
N ARG A 30 -28.38 -27.43 -19.22
CA ARG A 30 -27.59 -26.73 -18.20
C ARG A 30 -28.01 -25.26 -18.13
N ALA A 31 -27.64 -24.57 -17.05
CA ALA A 31 -27.85 -23.13 -16.92
C ALA A 31 -27.21 -22.37 -18.12
N PRO A 32 -27.96 -21.45 -18.77
CA PRO A 32 -27.40 -20.65 -19.84
C PRO A 32 -26.34 -19.69 -19.31
N THR A 33 -25.22 -19.58 -20.01
CA THR A 33 -24.23 -18.54 -19.72
C THR A 33 -24.84 -17.16 -20.00
N ARG A 34 -24.27 -16.12 -19.39
CA ARG A 34 -24.72 -14.74 -19.62
C ARG A 34 -24.65 -14.34 -21.09
N GLN A 35 -23.65 -14.81 -21.82
CA GLN A 35 -23.47 -14.52 -23.23
C GLN A 35 -24.57 -15.19 -24.09
N GLU A 36 -24.87 -16.46 -23.83
CA GLU A 36 -25.96 -17.20 -24.49
C GLU A 36 -27.31 -16.53 -24.23
N PHE A 37 -27.59 -16.19 -22.97
CA PHE A 37 -28.80 -15.44 -22.61
C PHE A 37 -28.87 -14.08 -23.30
N MET A 38 -27.79 -13.28 -23.27
CA MET A 38 -27.78 -11.94 -23.87
C MET A 38 -27.96 -11.99 -25.37
N ALA A 39 -27.38 -12.98 -26.05
CA ALA A 39 -27.58 -13.16 -27.48
C ALA A 39 -29.05 -13.44 -27.80
N GLU A 40 -29.68 -14.34 -27.05
CA GLU A 40 -31.05 -14.77 -27.30
C GLU A 40 -32.08 -13.71 -26.91
N ILE A 41 -31.94 -13.05 -25.76
CA ILE A 41 -32.90 -12.01 -25.34
C ILE A 41 -32.83 -10.77 -26.25
N HIS A 42 -31.65 -10.42 -26.77
CA HIS A 42 -31.54 -9.33 -27.76
C HIS A 42 -32.10 -9.71 -29.13
N ARG A 43 -32.14 -11.01 -29.46
CA ARG A 43 -32.83 -11.50 -30.67
C ARG A 43 -34.35 -11.41 -30.51
N ARG A 44 -34.87 -11.72 -29.31
CA ARG A 44 -36.30 -11.65 -28.99
C ARG A 44 -36.80 -10.21 -28.84
N GLU A 45 -35.97 -9.33 -28.29
CA GLU A 45 -36.34 -7.95 -27.98
C GLU A 45 -35.28 -6.94 -28.50
N PRO A 46 -35.17 -6.77 -29.82
CA PRO A 46 -34.15 -5.90 -30.43
C PRO A 46 -34.28 -4.44 -29.99
N ASP A 47 -35.51 -3.95 -29.80
CA ASP A 47 -35.80 -2.56 -29.42
C ASP A 47 -35.46 -2.22 -27.96
N ARG A 48 -35.20 -3.24 -27.12
CA ARG A 48 -34.89 -3.09 -25.69
C ARG A 48 -33.39 -3.18 -25.39
N LYS A 49 -32.55 -3.30 -26.42
CA LYS A 49 -31.09 -3.38 -26.29
C LYS A 49 -30.52 -2.09 -25.67
N GLY A 50 -29.82 -2.24 -24.53
CA GLY A 50 -29.13 -1.12 -23.85
C GLY A 50 -29.99 -0.26 -22.92
N ILE A 51 -31.32 -0.45 -22.90
CA ILE A 51 -32.25 0.25 -21.99
C ILE A 51 -32.88 -0.67 -20.94
N SER A 52 -32.63 -1.97 -21.01
CA SER A 52 -33.30 -2.98 -20.20
C SER A 52 -32.45 -3.51 -19.04
N THR A 53 -33.13 -3.98 -17.99
CA THR A 53 -32.53 -4.62 -16.81
C THR A 53 -32.23 -6.12 -17.01
N HIS A 54 -32.08 -6.59 -18.27
CA HIS A 54 -31.95 -8.02 -18.62
C HIS A 54 -30.83 -8.73 -17.85
N SER A 55 -29.68 -8.07 -17.68
CA SER A 55 -28.55 -8.67 -16.95
C SER A 55 -28.86 -8.91 -15.48
N ARG A 56 -29.60 -7.98 -14.86
CA ARG A 56 -30.01 -8.10 -13.46
C ARG A 56 -31.03 -9.22 -13.31
N GLN A 57 -32.01 -9.27 -14.22
CA GLN A 57 -33.08 -10.25 -14.17
C GLN A 57 -32.60 -11.68 -14.48
N TRP A 58 -31.61 -11.86 -15.36
CA TRP A 58 -30.91 -13.13 -15.55
C TRP A 58 -30.19 -13.58 -14.27
N GLY A 59 -29.51 -12.64 -13.59
CA GLY A 59 -28.89 -12.93 -12.29
C GLY A 59 -29.91 -13.29 -11.20
N ASP A 60 -31.10 -12.68 -11.22
CA ASP A 60 -32.21 -13.04 -10.31
C ASP A 60 -32.71 -14.47 -10.58
N TRP A 61 -32.84 -14.87 -11.86
CA TRP A 61 -33.26 -16.21 -12.25
C TRP A 61 -32.22 -17.29 -11.86
N MET A 62 -30.93 -17.03 -12.09
CA MET A 62 -29.83 -17.93 -11.69
C MET A 62 -29.82 -18.18 -10.18
N ARG A 63 -30.02 -17.11 -9.38
CA ARG A 63 -30.09 -17.20 -7.91
C ARG A 63 -31.34 -17.95 -7.44
N HIS A 64 -32.49 -17.73 -8.07
CA HIS A 64 -33.74 -18.41 -7.71
C HIS A 64 -33.61 -19.94 -7.83
N HIS A 65 -32.92 -20.42 -8.85
CA HIS A 65 -32.75 -21.85 -9.12
C HIS A 65 -31.47 -22.45 -8.49
N SER A 66 -30.78 -21.69 -7.62
CA SER A 66 -29.56 -22.11 -6.95
C SER A 66 -28.45 -22.60 -7.91
N PHE A 67 -28.47 -22.14 -9.17
CA PHE A 67 -27.41 -22.46 -10.11
C PHE A 67 -26.14 -21.72 -9.68
N LYS A 68 -25.08 -22.50 -9.40
CA LYS A 68 -23.73 -21.94 -9.36
C LYS A 68 -23.42 -21.51 -10.78
N SER A 69 -23.30 -20.22 -11.00
CA SER A 69 -22.82 -19.72 -12.27
C SER A 69 -21.41 -20.27 -12.44
N ASP A 70 -21.24 -21.27 -13.31
CA ASP A 70 -19.93 -21.73 -13.77
C ASP A 70 -19.33 -20.62 -14.64
N ILE A 71 -18.95 -19.53 -13.98
CA ILE A 71 -18.18 -18.42 -14.51
C ILE A 71 -16.74 -18.76 -14.14
N SER A 72 -16.20 -19.78 -14.80
CA SER A 72 -14.77 -19.80 -15.04
C SER A 72 -14.51 -18.77 -16.14
N LEU A 73 -13.99 -17.60 -15.72
CA LEU A 73 -13.62 -16.39 -16.47
C LEU A 73 -14.70 -15.28 -16.62
N SER A 74 -14.91 -14.48 -15.56
CA SER A 74 -14.91 -12.99 -15.62
C SER A 74 -15.16 -12.37 -14.24
N GLY A 75 -14.13 -11.81 -13.60
CA GLY A 75 -14.22 -11.20 -12.26
C GLY A 75 -14.98 -9.87 -12.20
N HIS A 76 -16.31 -9.90 -12.37
CA HIS A 76 -17.17 -8.70 -12.43
C HIS A 76 -18.48 -8.80 -11.61
N THR A 77 -18.52 -9.61 -10.55
CA THR A 77 -19.69 -9.68 -9.64
C THR A 77 -19.44 -8.80 -8.42
N ILE A 78 -20.21 -7.72 -8.29
CA ILE A 78 -20.20 -6.79 -7.14
C ILE A 78 -21.09 -7.35 -6.02
N PRO A 79 -20.59 -7.52 -4.77
CA PRO A 79 -21.36 -7.97 -3.62
C PRO A 79 -22.44 -6.97 -3.19
N ASP A 80 -23.51 -7.48 -2.56
CA ASP A 80 -24.67 -6.68 -2.15
C ASP A 80 -24.33 -5.54 -1.17
N GLU A 81 -23.30 -5.71 -0.33
CA GLU A 81 -22.81 -4.70 0.62
C GLU A 81 -22.26 -3.42 -0.04
N TYR A 82 -21.84 -3.49 -1.30
CA TYR A 82 -21.40 -2.33 -2.09
C TYR A 82 -22.55 -1.69 -2.88
N LEU A 83 -23.75 -2.28 -2.84
CA LEU A 83 -24.90 -1.78 -3.59
C LEU A 83 -25.71 -0.76 -2.80
N GLU A 84 -25.87 -0.90 -1.48
CA GLU A 84 -26.66 -0.02 -0.62
C GLU A 84 -26.14 -0.07 0.83
N PRO A 85 -26.29 1.01 1.63
CA PRO A 85 -26.87 2.32 1.32
C PRO A 85 -25.85 3.33 0.74
N GLN A 86 -24.56 3.00 0.75
CA GLN A 86 -23.48 3.93 0.37
C GLN A 86 -23.09 3.81 -1.12
N ARG A 87 -23.62 2.81 -1.84
CA ARG A 87 -23.43 2.59 -3.29
C ARG A 87 -21.97 2.60 -3.74
N LEU A 88 -21.05 2.01 -2.96
CA LEU A 88 -19.59 2.06 -3.13
C LEU A 88 -19.02 1.16 -4.24
N ARG A 89 -19.72 1.01 -5.36
CA ARG A 89 -19.31 0.11 -6.47
C ARG A 89 -17.94 0.46 -7.04
N VAL A 90 -17.59 1.75 -7.06
CA VAL A 90 -16.25 2.21 -7.48
C VAL A 90 -15.17 1.71 -6.52
N VAL A 91 -15.42 1.69 -5.21
CA VAL A 91 -14.46 1.19 -4.22
C VAL A 91 -14.14 -0.28 -4.50
N TYR A 92 -15.17 -1.11 -4.67
CA TYR A 92 -15.00 -2.53 -4.97
C TYR A 92 -14.23 -2.77 -6.27
N ALA A 93 -14.53 -1.99 -7.32
CA ALA A 93 -13.80 -2.09 -8.58
C ALA A 93 -12.31 -1.74 -8.42
N VAL A 94 -11.98 -0.71 -7.62
CA VAL A 94 -10.59 -0.33 -7.33
C VAL A 94 -9.92 -1.38 -6.43
N GLU A 95 -10.60 -1.97 -5.46
CA GLU A 95 -10.08 -3.05 -4.60
C GLU A 95 -9.64 -4.27 -5.43
N LEU A 96 -10.43 -4.65 -6.43
CA LEU A 96 -10.12 -5.80 -7.28
C LEU A 96 -9.05 -5.53 -8.35
N LEU A 97 -9.04 -4.31 -8.91
CA LEU A 97 -8.16 -3.97 -10.02
C LEU A 97 -6.85 -3.33 -9.57
N GLY A 98 -6.76 -2.89 -8.31
CA GLY A 98 -5.59 -2.24 -7.74
C GLY A 98 -5.46 -0.78 -8.16
N GLU A 99 -4.52 -0.49 -9.05
CA GLU A 99 -4.26 0.87 -9.56
C GLU A 99 -4.95 1.09 -10.90
N VAL A 100 -5.89 2.04 -10.95
CA VAL A 100 -6.81 2.19 -12.09
C VAL A 100 -7.04 3.63 -12.52
N SER A 101 -7.39 3.80 -13.78
CA SER A 101 -8.00 5.02 -14.32
C SER A 101 -9.53 4.97 -14.24
N VAL A 102 -10.18 6.14 -14.33
CA VAL A 102 -11.65 6.23 -14.40
C VAL A 102 -12.20 5.44 -15.59
N ALA A 103 -11.51 5.44 -16.73
CA ALA A 103 -11.96 4.74 -17.94
C ALA A 103 -11.99 3.21 -17.74
N GLU A 104 -11.02 2.65 -17.03
CA GLU A 104 -10.97 1.22 -16.70
C GLU A 104 -12.11 0.82 -15.78
N VAL A 105 -12.37 1.61 -14.74
CA VAL A 105 -13.50 1.35 -13.83
C VAL A 105 -14.85 1.52 -14.52
N VAL A 106 -15.00 2.50 -15.41
CA VAL A 106 -16.21 2.63 -16.24
C VAL A 106 -16.44 1.38 -17.08
N LYS A 107 -15.40 0.89 -17.77
CA LYS A 107 -15.50 -0.33 -18.57
C LYS A 107 -15.87 -1.55 -17.72
N TRP A 108 -15.29 -1.66 -16.53
CA TRP A 108 -15.52 -2.78 -15.60
C TRP A 108 -16.93 -2.75 -14.99
N ILE A 109 -17.41 -1.58 -14.53
CA ILE A 109 -18.74 -1.46 -13.91
C ILE A 109 -19.85 -1.67 -14.94
N ILE A 110 -19.70 -1.15 -16.17
CA ILE A 110 -20.71 -1.34 -17.23
C ILE A 110 -20.93 -2.83 -17.54
N THR A 111 -19.87 -3.65 -17.45
CA THR A 111 -19.96 -5.09 -17.72
C THR A 111 -20.34 -5.92 -16.49
N SER A 112 -20.45 -5.32 -15.30
CA SER A 112 -20.78 -5.99 -14.03
C SER A 112 -22.25 -6.41 -13.88
N ASN A 113 -22.57 -7.07 -12.76
CA ASN A 113 -23.94 -7.36 -12.32
C ASN A 113 -24.73 -6.12 -11.84
N ALA A 114 -24.07 -4.97 -11.62
CA ALA A 114 -24.69 -3.73 -11.14
C ALA A 114 -24.15 -2.49 -11.88
N PRO A 115 -24.48 -2.29 -13.17
CA PRO A 115 -23.97 -1.20 -13.98
C PRO A 115 -24.43 0.18 -13.49
N LEU A 116 -23.58 1.18 -13.72
CA LEU A 116 -23.81 2.60 -13.41
C LEU A 116 -23.57 3.46 -14.66
N LYS A 117 -24.22 4.62 -14.72
CA LYS A 117 -23.88 5.63 -15.73
C LYS A 117 -22.50 6.20 -15.43
N LYS A 118 -21.78 6.61 -16.49
CA LYS A 118 -20.47 7.26 -16.38
C LYS A 118 -20.47 8.43 -15.39
N SER A 119 -21.50 9.27 -15.42
CA SER A 119 -21.65 10.41 -14.50
C SER A 119 -21.77 10.00 -13.03
N GLU A 120 -22.39 8.86 -12.74
CA GLU A 120 -22.52 8.32 -11.38
C GLU A 120 -21.17 7.78 -10.88
N ILE A 121 -20.39 7.18 -11.78
CA ILE A 121 -19.03 6.68 -11.48
C ILE A 121 -18.09 7.87 -11.21
N GLU A 122 -18.12 8.90 -12.05
CA GLU A 122 -17.34 10.12 -11.86
C GLU A 122 -17.69 10.84 -10.57
N TYR A 123 -18.99 10.93 -10.23
CA TYR A 123 -19.44 11.48 -8.95
C TYR A 123 -18.85 10.71 -7.76
N GLN A 124 -18.83 9.37 -7.82
CA GLN A 124 -18.21 8.56 -6.76
C GLN A 124 -16.72 8.83 -6.62
N PHE A 125 -15.95 8.91 -7.71
CA PHE A 125 -14.54 9.28 -7.63
C PHE A 125 -14.33 10.65 -6.97
N GLN A 126 -15.17 11.63 -7.30
CA GLN A 126 -15.08 12.98 -6.70
C GLN A 126 -15.38 12.97 -5.21
N ALA A 127 -16.42 12.24 -4.79
CA ALA A 127 -16.87 12.17 -3.40
C ALA A 127 -15.94 11.33 -2.51
N LEU A 128 -15.37 10.24 -3.06
CA LEU A 128 -14.63 9.24 -2.29
C LEU A 128 -13.13 9.50 -2.18
N THR A 129 -12.59 10.40 -3.01
CA THR A 129 -11.14 10.62 -3.13
C THR A 129 -10.66 11.76 -2.24
N VAL A 130 -9.73 11.46 -1.33
CA VAL A 130 -9.32 12.38 -0.25
C VAL A 130 -8.57 13.62 -0.73
N ASN A 131 -7.86 13.52 -1.85
CA ASN A 131 -7.08 14.60 -2.45
C ASN A 131 -7.67 15.13 -3.77
N HIS A 132 -8.99 14.96 -3.95
CA HIS A 132 -9.70 15.47 -5.13
C HIS A 132 -10.06 16.95 -4.99
N ASN A 133 -9.86 17.74 -6.05
CA ASN A 133 -10.13 19.18 -6.03
C ASN A 133 -11.60 19.52 -5.77
N GLN A 134 -12.52 18.62 -6.12
CA GLN A 134 -13.95 18.78 -5.88
C GLN A 134 -14.42 18.20 -4.54
N ARG A 135 -13.52 17.65 -3.71
CA ARG A 135 -13.89 16.98 -2.46
C ARG A 135 -14.70 17.89 -1.52
N TRP A 136 -14.42 19.20 -1.51
CA TRP A 136 -15.13 20.18 -0.68
C TRP A 136 -16.63 20.27 -0.99
N PHE A 137 -17.05 20.03 -2.25
CA PHE A 137 -18.47 19.98 -2.62
C PHE A 137 -19.23 18.83 -1.94
N HIS A 138 -18.51 17.79 -1.51
CA HIS A 138 -19.06 16.60 -0.88
C HIS A 138 -18.94 16.63 0.66
N ARG A 139 -18.65 17.80 1.25
CA ARG A 139 -18.57 17.95 2.71
C ARG A 139 -19.93 17.69 3.40
N GLY A 140 -21.04 18.00 2.73
CA GLY A 140 -22.37 17.89 3.33
C GLY A 140 -22.45 18.66 4.66
N THR A 141 -22.89 17.98 5.71
CA THR A 141 -22.98 18.54 7.08
C THR A 141 -21.68 18.43 7.89
N ARG A 142 -20.59 17.87 7.32
CA ARG A 142 -19.33 17.68 8.05
C ARG A 142 -18.75 19.02 8.49
N LYS A 143 -18.28 19.07 9.75
CA LYS A 143 -17.54 20.22 10.31
C LYS A 143 -16.04 20.18 9.96
N SER A 144 -15.48 18.99 9.71
CA SER A 144 -14.10 18.77 9.29
C SER A 144 -14.03 17.68 8.22
N MET A 145 -13.07 17.81 7.29
CA MET A 145 -12.78 16.86 6.23
C MET A 145 -11.50 16.05 6.51
N LEU A 146 -11.02 16.08 7.75
CA LEU A 146 -9.83 15.38 8.20
C LEU A 146 -9.96 13.87 7.99
N SER A 147 -9.09 13.31 7.16
CA SER A 147 -9.20 11.94 6.65
C SER A 147 -8.68 10.84 7.59
N ASN A 148 -8.28 11.18 8.82
CA ASN A 148 -7.88 10.20 9.85
C ASN A 148 -9.07 9.72 10.72
N SER A 149 -10.27 10.22 10.46
CA SER A 149 -11.48 9.94 11.24
C SER A 149 -12.21 8.65 10.84
N ASN A 150 -11.60 7.83 9.96
CA ASN A 150 -12.18 6.61 9.39
C ASN A 150 -13.58 6.83 8.76
N HIS A 151 -13.77 7.97 8.12
CA HIS A 151 -15.06 8.34 7.56
C HIS A 151 -15.44 7.44 6.36
N PRO A 152 -16.71 6.99 6.22
CA PRO A 152 -17.13 6.09 5.15
C PRO A 152 -16.88 6.59 3.71
N MET A 153 -16.71 7.90 3.54
CA MET A 153 -16.43 8.54 2.24
C MET A 153 -14.93 8.80 1.99
N ASP A 154 -14.05 8.56 2.93
CA ASP A 154 -12.62 8.79 2.74
C ASP A 154 -11.97 7.45 2.29
N LYS A 155 -12.17 7.07 1.02
CA LYS A 155 -11.92 5.70 0.51
C LYS A 155 -10.87 5.60 -0.59
N LEU A 156 -10.62 6.66 -1.35
CA LEU A 156 -9.74 6.64 -2.52
C LEU A 156 -8.65 7.71 -2.45
N TYR A 157 -7.53 7.44 -3.09
CA TYR A 157 -6.43 8.39 -3.30
C TYR A 157 -6.10 8.44 -4.78
N ARG A 158 -5.83 9.64 -5.31
CA ARG A 158 -5.36 9.81 -6.69
C ARG A 158 -3.89 10.20 -6.77
N SER A 159 -3.19 9.69 -7.77
CA SER A 159 -1.82 10.04 -8.15
C SER A 159 -1.75 10.40 -9.64
N GLY A 160 -0.64 10.98 -10.08
CA GLY A 160 -0.46 11.40 -11.47
C GLY A 160 -1.26 12.65 -11.86
N ALA A 161 -1.20 13.03 -13.13
CA ALA A 161 -1.87 14.22 -13.65
C ALA A 161 -2.49 13.98 -15.03
N GLY A 162 -3.60 14.65 -15.32
CA GLY A 162 -4.27 14.57 -16.63
C GLY A 162 -4.64 13.13 -17.02
N ARG A 163 -4.14 12.65 -18.16
CA ARG A 163 -4.40 11.28 -18.66
C ARG A 163 -3.67 10.19 -17.87
N GLU A 164 -2.64 10.55 -17.11
CA GLU A 164 -1.89 9.64 -16.25
C GLU A 164 -2.50 9.54 -14.84
N THR A 165 -3.64 10.19 -14.59
CA THR A 165 -4.30 10.10 -13.29
C THR A 165 -4.66 8.63 -13.00
N ARG A 166 -4.24 8.16 -11.83
CA ARG A 166 -4.53 6.83 -11.30
C ARG A 166 -5.16 6.93 -9.93
N TYR A 167 -5.96 5.93 -9.57
CA TYR A 167 -6.69 5.84 -8.33
C TYR A 167 -6.39 4.50 -7.66
N VAL A 168 -6.25 4.55 -6.34
CA VAL A 168 -6.02 3.40 -5.46
C VAL A 168 -6.87 3.55 -4.21
N ILE A 169 -7.00 2.46 -3.45
CA ILE A 169 -7.62 2.51 -2.12
C ILE A 169 -6.82 3.42 -1.20
N TYR A 170 -7.52 4.35 -0.55
CA TYR A 170 -6.90 5.26 0.39
C TYR A 170 -6.50 4.52 1.65
N ILE A 171 -5.25 4.73 2.04
CA ILE A 171 -4.67 4.21 3.27
C ILE A 171 -3.94 5.41 3.86
N PRO A 172 -4.42 6.00 4.98
CA PRO A 172 -3.80 7.18 5.59
C PRO A 172 -2.29 7.01 5.81
N GLU A 173 -1.89 5.81 6.22
CA GLU A 173 -0.51 5.37 6.43
C GLU A 173 0.34 5.45 5.16
N LYS A 174 -0.25 5.21 3.98
CA LYS A 174 0.45 5.26 2.69
C LYS A 174 0.43 6.63 2.04
N HIS A 175 -0.70 7.31 2.19
CA HIS A 175 -1.10 8.43 1.33
C HIS A 175 -1.16 9.77 2.09
N GLY A 176 -0.96 9.74 3.41
CA GLY A 176 -0.96 10.88 4.30
C GLY A 176 -2.37 11.23 4.74
N ILE A 177 -2.47 12.09 5.76
CA ILE A 177 -3.73 12.65 6.25
C ILE A 177 -4.02 13.94 5.48
N TRP A 178 -5.24 14.05 4.98
CA TRP A 178 -5.71 15.14 4.14
C TRP A 178 -6.88 15.88 4.82
N ASP A 179 -6.89 17.19 4.68
CA ASP A 179 -8.04 18.05 5.02
C ASP A 179 -8.20 19.13 3.94
N ILE A 180 -9.14 20.05 4.13
CA ILE A 180 -9.33 21.21 3.28
C ILE A 180 -8.64 22.42 3.90
N ALA A 181 -7.91 23.19 3.08
CA ALA A 181 -7.20 24.40 3.49
C ALA A 181 -8.18 25.49 3.99
N GLU A 182 -7.61 26.56 4.54
CA GLU A 182 -8.38 27.70 5.05
C GLU A 182 -9.27 28.38 4.00
N ASP A 183 -8.93 28.24 2.72
CA ASP A 183 -9.75 28.71 1.59
C ASP A 183 -11.09 27.95 1.43
N GLY A 184 -11.27 26.87 2.20
CA GLY A 184 -12.46 26.04 2.21
C GLY A 184 -12.63 25.16 0.97
N LYS A 185 -11.64 25.08 0.08
CA LYS A 185 -11.74 24.37 -1.21
C LYS A 185 -10.56 23.46 -1.51
N THR A 186 -9.35 23.89 -1.19
CA THR A 186 -8.13 23.22 -1.64
C THR A 186 -7.79 22.04 -0.73
N PRO A 187 -7.73 20.80 -1.26
CA PRO A 187 -7.27 19.67 -0.46
C PRO A 187 -5.77 19.78 -0.21
N VAL A 188 -5.38 19.66 1.06
CA VAL A 188 -3.99 19.75 1.52
C VAL A 188 -3.64 18.54 2.37
N CYS A 189 -2.41 18.05 2.20
CA CYS A 189 -1.88 17.00 3.07
C CYS A 189 -1.39 17.64 4.37
N ILE A 190 -2.10 17.41 5.47
CA ILE A 190 -1.82 17.99 6.79
C ILE A 190 -0.73 17.18 7.51
N ALA A 191 -0.66 15.88 7.23
CA ALA A 191 0.41 15.02 7.70
C ALA A 191 0.81 14.04 6.59
N ALA A 192 2.02 14.20 6.06
CA ALA A 192 2.55 13.26 5.08
C ALA A 192 2.74 11.87 5.72
N PRO A 193 2.69 10.77 4.94
CA PRO A 193 3.02 9.43 5.43
C PRO A 193 4.31 9.42 6.21
N GLY A 194 4.28 8.87 7.42
CA GLY A 194 5.50 8.54 8.12
C GLY A 194 6.24 7.44 7.37
N LEU A 195 7.57 7.47 7.39
CA LEU A 195 8.38 6.43 6.76
C LEU A 195 8.14 5.03 7.38
N ALA A 196 7.72 4.98 8.65
CA ALA A 196 7.29 3.77 9.33
C ALA A 196 5.97 3.20 8.78
N ASP A 197 5.04 4.09 8.40
CA ASP A 197 3.71 3.72 7.92
C ASP A 197 3.75 3.09 6.51
N LEU A 198 4.65 3.59 5.65
CA LEU A 198 4.94 3.01 4.34
C LEU A 198 5.57 1.61 4.43
N ILE A 199 6.45 1.40 5.41
CA ILE A 199 7.12 0.12 5.66
C ILE A 199 6.10 -0.93 6.14
N MET A 200 5.19 -0.57 7.06
CA MET A 200 4.15 -1.48 7.56
C MET A 200 3.21 -1.99 6.46
N LEU A 201 2.97 -1.20 5.41
CA LEU A 201 2.10 -1.59 4.30
C LEU A 201 2.77 -2.52 3.30
N GLN A 202 4.07 -2.39 3.10
CA GLN A 202 4.86 -3.33 2.30
C GLN A 202 4.95 -4.69 2.99
N LEU A 203 4.95 -4.70 4.33
CA LEU A 203 4.99 -5.90 5.16
C LEU A 203 3.62 -6.56 5.38
N ARG A 204 2.51 -5.83 5.18
CA ARG A 204 1.14 -6.38 5.34
C ARG A 204 0.82 -7.47 4.31
N ASP A 205 1.58 -7.53 3.22
CA ASP A 205 1.49 -8.58 2.18
C ASP A 205 2.24 -9.87 2.58
N GLU A 206 3.10 -9.82 3.61
CA GLU A 206 3.77 -10.98 4.20
C GLU A 206 3.11 -11.32 5.55
N SER A 207 1.96 -11.99 5.47
CA SER A 207 1.13 -12.38 6.61
C SER A 207 1.87 -13.28 7.60
N GLU A 208 2.26 -12.81 8.79
CA GLU A 208 2.38 -13.61 10.03
C GLU A 208 2.45 -12.81 11.37
N LEU A 209 2.64 -11.49 11.40
CA LEU A 209 2.95 -10.77 12.66
C LEU A 209 1.77 -10.19 13.48
N ALA A 210 0.52 -10.28 13.01
CA ALA A 210 -0.63 -9.64 13.68
C ALA A 210 -1.15 -10.38 14.94
N ASN A 211 -0.70 -11.62 15.21
CA ASN A 211 -1.32 -12.48 16.24
C ASN A 211 -0.65 -12.45 17.63
N ASN A 212 0.36 -11.59 17.87
CA ASN A 212 1.13 -11.59 19.13
C ASN A 212 1.21 -10.20 19.81
N ILE A 213 0.09 -9.47 19.86
CA ILE A 213 0.02 -8.22 20.65
C ILE A 213 -0.49 -8.56 22.06
N PRO A 214 0.31 -8.36 23.14
CA PRO A 214 -0.14 -8.54 24.51
C PRO A 214 -1.31 -7.60 24.86
N ALA A 215 -2.23 -8.06 25.71
CA ALA A 215 -3.46 -7.34 26.03
C ALA A 215 -3.26 -6.03 26.82
N ASP A 216 -2.05 -5.77 27.35
CA ASP A 216 -1.71 -4.58 28.13
C ASP A 216 -0.86 -3.55 27.36
N GLU A 217 -0.42 -3.87 26.14
CA GLU A 217 0.43 -3.00 25.32
C GLU A 217 -0.46 -2.02 24.52
N THR A 218 -0.19 -0.71 24.58
CA THR A 218 -0.91 0.22 23.73
C THR A 218 -0.59 -0.06 22.26
N TYR A 219 -1.57 0.14 21.36
CA TYR A 219 -1.39 -0.08 19.92
C TYR A 219 -0.19 0.70 19.33
N HIS A 220 0.19 1.82 19.96
CA HIS A 220 1.36 2.61 19.58
C HIS A 220 2.68 1.93 19.99
N ASP A 221 2.77 1.41 21.21
CA ASP A 221 3.98 0.76 21.73
C ASP A 221 4.24 -0.58 21.03
N ALA A 222 3.19 -1.37 20.82
CA ALA A 222 3.24 -2.60 20.03
C ALA A 222 3.72 -2.32 18.60
N ARG A 223 3.25 -1.22 17.98
CA ARG A 223 3.73 -0.77 16.66
C ARG A 223 5.21 -0.41 16.68
N VAL A 224 5.67 0.39 17.64
CA VAL A 224 7.09 0.82 17.72
C VAL A 224 8.02 -0.38 17.92
N ARG A 225 7.66 -1.33 18.78
CA ARG A 225 8.45 -2.55 19.05
C ARG A 225 8.49 -3.48 17.84
N ILE A 226 7.33 -3.77 17.23
CA ILE A 226 7.23 -4.60 16.02
C ILE A 226 8.00 -3.95 14.86
N LEU A 227 7.92 -2.62 14.72
CA LEU A 227 8.73 -1.85 13.76
C LEU A 227 10.23 -2.02 14.01
N GLN A 228 10.70 -1.90 15.26
CA GLN A 228 12.12 -2.10 15.59
C GLN A 228 12.60 -3.53 15.28
N GLU A 229 11.80 -4.55 15.60
CA GLU A 229 12.11 -5.95 15.33
C GLU A 229 12.15 -6.27 13.83
N ILE A 230 11.22 -5.71 13.03
CA ILE A 230 11.17 -5.97 11.59
C ILE A 230 12.21 -5.15 10.82
N LEU A 231 12.45 -3.89 11.20
CA LEU A 231 13.52 -3.06 10.63
C LEU A 231 14.90 -3.69 10.85
N ALA A 232 15.11 -4.33 12.01
CA ALA A 232 16.27 -5.16 12.27
C ALA A 232 16.30 -6.42 11.38
N ARG A 233 15.16 -7.06 11.12
CA ARG A 233 15.08 -8.27 10.28
C ARG A 233 15.27 -8.05 8.78
N GLU A 234 14.75 -6.99 8.18
CA GLU A 234 14.76 -6.79 6.71
C GLU A 234 15.66 -5.65 6.21
N GLY A 235 15.74 -4.55 6.95
CA GLY A 235 16.60 -3.41 6.62
C GLY A 235 18.08 -3.76 6.77
N GLN A 236 18.40 -4.51 7.82
CA GLN A 236 19.77 -4.89 8.16
C GLN A 236 20.39 -5.84 7.10
N PRO A 237 19.71 -6.89 6.57
CA PRO A 237 20.28 -7.71 5.49
C PRO A 237 20.52 -6.96 4.18
N ALA A 238 19.62 -6.07 3.75
CA ALA A 238 19.79 -5.32 2.50
C ALA A 238 20.89 -4.26 2.60
N PHE A 239 20.94 -3.53 3.71
CA PHE A 239 22.02 -2.59 4.03
C PHE A 239 23.37 -3.30 4.16
N ARG A 240 23.40 -4.43 4.89
CA ARG A 240 24.58 -5.28 4.99
C ARG A 240 25.07 -5.74 3.63
N ARG A 241 24.19 -6.23 2.74
CA ARG A 241 24.58 -6.63 1.37
C ARG A 241 25.19 -5.48 0.57
N ARG A 242 24.64 -4.26 0.68
CA ARG A 242 25.18 -3.08 -0.01
C ARG A 242 26.55 -2.67 0.53
N LEU A 243 26.72 -2.62 1.85
CA LEU A 243 28.02 -2.37 2.45
C LEU A 243 29.03 -3.46 2.12
N PHE A 244 28.60 -4.73 2.09
CA PHE A 244 29.46 -5.85 1.67
C PHE A 244 29.97 -5.67 0.24
N ARG A 245 29.13 -5.19 -0.68
CA ARG A 245 29.55 -4.87 -2.05
C ARG A 245 30.45 -3.65 -2.11
N ALA A 246 30.09 -2.56 -1.43
CA ALA A 246 30.83 -1.29 -1.46
C ALA A 246 32.25 -1.41 -0.88
N TYR A 247 32.39 -2.21 0.19
CA TYR A 247 33.66 -2.46 0.88
C TYR A 247 34.35 -3.76 0.45
N GLU A 248 33.87 -4.41 -0.61
CA GLU A 248 34.43 -5.66 -1.15
C GLU A 248 34.61 -6.76 -0.10
N GLY A 249 33.66 -6.84 0.85
CA GLY A 249 33.66 -7.82 1.93
C GLY A 249 34.78 -7.64 2.95
N GLN A 250 35.30 -6.42 3.13
CA GLN A 250 36.36 -6.14 4.09
C GLN A 250 35.99 -5.03 5.07
N CYS A 251 36.41 -5.16 6.32
CA CYS A 251 36.24 -4.12 7.33
C CYS A 251 36.91 -2.81 6.89
N ALA A 252 36.19 -1.69 6.99
CA ALA A 252 36.66 -0.36 6.63
C ALA A 252 37.92 0.07 7.41
N ILE A 253 38.05 -0.37 8.66
CA ILE A 253 39.12 0.07 9.57
C ILE A 253 40.26 -0.95 9.64
N THR A 254 39.93 -2.22 9.85
CA THR A 254 40.94 -3.27 10.10
C THR A 254 41.34 -4.05 8.85
N GLY A 255 40.54 -3.99 7.78
CA GLY A 255 40.75 -4.80 6.58
C GLY A 255 40.37 -6.29 6.75
N CYS A 256 39.81 -6.68 7.90
CA CYS A 256 39.32 -8.06 8.13
C CYS A 256 38.36 -8.49 7.01
N ALA A 257 38.59 -9.65 6.40
CA ALA A 257 37.79 -10.20 5.31
C ALA A 257 36.93 -11.42 5.72
N ILE A 258 36.92 -11.75 7.02
CA ILE A 258 36.15 -12.90 7.54
C ILE A 258 34.69 -12.49 7.63
N SER A 259 33.87 -12.90 6.66
CA SER A 259 32.46 -12.51 6.53
C SER A 259 31.62 -12.67 7.80
N ALA A 260 31.91 -13.71 8.60
CA ALA A 260 31.22 -14.01 9.86
C ALA A 260 31.50 -13.00 10.99
N LEU A 261 32.62 -12.27 10.91
CA LEU A 261 33.02 -11.25 11.87
C LEU A 261 32.68 -9.83 11.41
N LEU A 262 32.04 -9.68 10.25
CA LEU A 262 31.70 -8.38 9.69
C LEU A 262 30.26 -8.02 10.00
N GLU A 263 30.00 -6.74 10.27
CA GLU A 263 28.70 -6.17 10.59
C GLU A 263 28.52 -4.82 9.91
N ALA A 264 27.26 -4.47 9.67
CA ALA A 264 26.87 -3.24 9.03
C ALA A 264 26.57 -2.18 10.10
N ALA A 265 27.47 -1.22 10.25
CA ALA A 265 27.35 -0.12 11.19
C ALA A 265 26.72 1.10 10.51
N HIS A 266 25.73 1.72 11.14
CA HIS A 266 25.19 2.99 10.66
C HIS A 266 25.94 4.15 11.31
N LEU A 267 26.26 5.19 10.55
CA LEU A 267 26.85 6.41 11.09
C LEU A 267 25.84 7.21 11.94
N ARG A 268 24.54 7.06 11.67
CA ARG A 268 23.45 7.71 12.41
C ARG A 268 22.37 6.67 12.72
N PRO A 269 21.71 6.72 13.90
CA PRO A 269 20.58 5.87 14.21
C PRO A 269 19.55 5.87 13.08
N TYR A 270 19.09 4.68 12.73
CA TYR A 270 18.19 4.43 11.62
C TYR A 270 16.90 5.25 11.75
N ALA A 271 16.63 6.12 10.77
CA ALA A 271 15.39 6.89 10.69
C ALA A 271 14.57 6.55 9.43
N GLY A 272 14.59 5.28 9.00
CA GLY A 272 13.68 4.69 8.00
C GLY A 272 14.30 4.30 6.64
N ALA A 273 13.48 3.81 5.68
CA ALA A 273 13.91 3.03 4.50
C ALA A 273 14.91 3.69 3.53
N TRP A 274 15.00 5.03 3.51
CA TRP A 274 16.01 5.76 2.75
C TRP A 274 17.42 5.64 3.36
N HIS A 275 17.55 5.12 4.59
CA HIS A 275 18.82 4.96 5.30
C HIS A 275 19.65 3.73 4.91
N SER A 276 19.40 3.18 3.73
CA SER A 276 20.00 1.91 3.34
C SER A 276 21.10 2.05 2.28
N ARG A 277 21.47 3.28 1.90
CA ARG A 277 22.60 3.61 1.01
C ARG A 277 23.93 3.28 1.67
N ALA A 278 24.91 2.80 0.90
CA ALA A 278 26.22 2.45 1.45
C ALA A 278 26.93 3.66 2.10
N CYS A 279 26.77 4.87 1.54
CA CYS A 279 27.32 6.10 2.11
C CYS A 279 26.82 6.46 3.52
N PHE A 280 25.85 5.75 4.07
CA PHE A 280 25.31 6.01 5.41
C PHE A 280 25.90 5.11 6.49
N GLY A 281 26.80 4.19 6.12
CA GLY A 281 27.38 3.25 7.05
C GLY A 281 28.79 2.83 6.73
N LEU A 282 29.29 1.93 7.56
CA LEU A 282 30.59 1.29 7.46
C LEU A 282 30.40 -0.22 7.59
N LEU A 283 31.14 -1.00 6.81
CA LEU A 283 31.29 -2.42 7.10
C LEU A 283 32.41 -2.56 8.13
N LEU A 284 32.11 -3.03 9.34
CA LEU A 284 33.05 -3.09 10.46
C LEU A 284 33.21 -4.51 10.98
N ARG A 285 34.35 -4.80 11.62
CA ARG A 285 34.51 -6.03 12.41
C ARG A 285 33.69 -5.88 13.71
N THR A 286 33.08 -6.95 14.22
CA THR A 286 32.13 -6.92 15.36
C THR A 286 32.65 -6.15 16.60
N ASP A 287 33.91 -6.32 16.96
CA ASP A 287 34.55 -5.57 18.06
C ASP A 287 34.63 -4.07 17.77
N ILE A 288 35.05 -3.70 16.56
CA ILE A 288 35.14 -2.30 16.10
C ILE A 288 33.77 -1.67 15.99
N HIS A 289 32.76 -2.42 15.52
CA HIS A 289 31.37 -1.98 15.50
C HIS A 289 30.86 -1.69 16.91
N THR A 290 31.16 -2.57 17.87
CA THR A 290 30.79 -2.36 19.28
C THR A 290 31.44 -1.09 19.86
N LEU A 291 32.71 -0.83 19.57
CA LEU A 291 33.38 0.42 19.99
C LEU A 291 32.76 1.65 19.33
N PHE A 292 32.40 1.53 18.06
CA PHE A 292 31.77 2.59 17.27
C PHE A 292 30.39 2.97 17.83
N ASP A 293 29.56 1.98 18.12
CA ASP A 293 28.20 2.19 18.68
C ASP A 293 28.23 2.75 20.10
N LYS A 294 29.22 2.35 20.91
CA LYS A 294 29.42 2.86 22.27
C LYS A 294 30.08 4.25 22.32
N GLY A 295 30.40 4.84 21.17
CA GLY A 295 31.06 6.13 21.07
C GLY A 295 32.50 6.16 21.56
N LEU A 296 33.14 4.99 21.67
CA LEU A 296 34.55 4.86 22.03
C LEU A 296 35.49 5.03 20.83
N LEU A 297 34.94 4.92 19.61
CA LEU A 297 35.66 5.07 18.34
C LEU A 297 34.79 5.85 17.35
N TRP A 298 35.33 6.85 16.67
CA TRP A 298 34.64 7.61 15.61
C TRP A 298 35.59 8.01 14.49
N LEU A 299 35.10 8.75 13.49
CA LEU A 299 35.91 9.27 12.38
C LEU A 299 36.02 10.81 12.42
N ASP A 300 37.17 11.35 12.01
CA ASP A 300 37.34 12.78 11.77
C ASP A 300 36.86 13.22 10.37
N ASN A 301 37.01 14.53 10.09
CA ASN A 301 36.63 15.13 8.82
C ASN A 301 37.54 14.70 7.66
N GLU A 302 38.57 13.91 7.90
CA GLU A 302 39.55 13.41 6.92
C GLU A 302 39.45 11.88 6.78
N TYR A 303 38.40 11.26 7.37
CA TYR A 303 38.18 9.81 7.40
C TYR A 303 39.28 9.02 8.14
N ARG A 304 39.84 9.61 9.20
CA ARG A 304 40.77 8.92 10.10
C ARG A 304 40.07 8.55 11.39
N VAL A 305 40.52 7.45 11.98
CA VAL A 305 39.96 6.92 13.22
C VAL A 305 40.40 7.76 14.42
N CYS A 306 39.45 8.16 15.24
CA CYS A 306 39.66 8.78 16.54
C CYS A 306 39.16 7.84 17.65
N LEU A 307 39.79 7.91 18.83
CA LEU A 307 39.47 7.06 19.97
C LEU A 307 39.13 7.92 21.17
N ALA A 308 38.22 7.43 22.01
CA ALA A 308 37.94 8.01 23.31
C ALA A 308 39.16 7.84 24.25
N PRO A 309 39.40 8.79 25.17
CA PRO A 309 40.51 8.69 26.12
C PRO A 309 40.53 7.37 26.91
N ALA A 310 39.35 6.85 27.26
CA ALA A 310 39.18 5.61 28.00
C ALA A 310 39.81 4.37 27.34
N ILE A 311 39.99 4.38 26.00
CA ILE A 311 40.56 3.25 25.27
C ILE A 311 41.90 3.56 24.58
N MET A 312 42.45 4.77 24.75
CA MET A 312 43.73 5.16 24.13
C MET A 312 44.94 4.35 24.62
N HIS A 313 44.85 3.68 25.77
CA HIS A 313 45.95 2.86 26.32
C HIS A 313 45.71 1.34 26.18
N THR A 314 44.86 0.95 25.24
CA THR A 314 44.51 -0.45 24.95
C THR A 314 45.13 -0.91 23.61
N GLU A 315 44.90 -2.16 23.24
CA GLU A 315 45.30 -2.72 21.94
C GLU A 315 44.74 -1.94 20.73
N TYR A 316 43.62 -1.21 20.93
CA TYR A 316 42.98 -0.41 19.89
C TYR A 316 43.73 0.89 19.55
N ASN A 317 44.69 1.32 20.38
CA ASN A 317 45.48 2.54 20.11
C ASN A 317 46.19 2.51 18.75
N THR A 318 46.53 1.31 18.28
CA THR A 318 47.11 1.08 16.95
C THR A 318 46.20 1.54 15.79
N LEU A 319 44.91 1.74 16.04
CA LEU A 319 43.95 2.24 15.07
C LEU A 319 43.87 3.77 15.06
N HIS A 320 44.30 4.46 16.12
CA HIS A 320 44.20 5.91 16.21
C HIS A 320 44.97 6.61 15.09
N GLY A 321 44.35 7.58 14.42
CA GLY A 321 44.92 8.33 13.30
C GLY A 321 45.00 7.56 11.97
N LYS A 322 44.64 6.27 11.96
CA LYS A 322 44.65 5.45 10.75
C LYS A 322 43.55 5.91 9.80
N ALA A 323 43.90 6.11 8.52
CA ALA A 323 42.92 6.36 7.47
C ALA A 323 42.13 5.07 7.18
N ILE A 324 40.81 5.19 7.09
CA ILE A 324 39.96 4.05 6.72
C ILE A 324 40.07 3.74 5.23
N ARG A 325 39.73 2.50 4.85
CA ARG A 325 39.41 2.20 3.47
C ARG A 325 38.09 2.88 3.10
N LEU A 326 38.08 3.60 1.99
CA LEU A 326 36.87 4.12 1.37
C LEU A 326 36.42 3.17 0.24
N PRO A 327 35.11 3.08 -0.05
CA PRO A 327 34.60 2.37 -1.23
C PRO A 327 35.22 2.88 -2.53
N ARG A 328 35.28 2.03 -3.56
CA ARG A 328 35.77 2.43 -4.89
C ARG A 328 34.94 3.55 -5.52
N SER A 329 33.63 3.50 -5.31
CA SER A 329 32.70 4.53 -5.80
C SER A 329 32.64 5.70 -4.81
N PRO A 330 32.93 6.94 -5.23
CA PRO A 330 32.73 8.13 -4.40
C PRO A 330 31.30 8.30 -3.90
N ASP A 331 30.30 7.83 -4.64
CA ASP A 331 28.88 7.90 -4.24
C ASP A 331 28.55 7.04 -3.02
N ASP A 332 29.40 6.05 -2.73
CA ASP A 332 29.28 5.16 -1.58
C ASP A 332 30.15 5.62 -0.40
N TRP A 333 30.90 6.72 -0.53
CA TRP A 333 31.73 7.22 0.56
C TRP A 333 30.88 7.65 1.76
N PRO A 334 31.33 7.38 2.99
CA PRO A 334 30.67 7.84 4.21
C PRO A 334 30.36 9.34 4.14
N LEU A 335 29.08 9.72 4.29
CA LEU A 335 28.71 11.13 4.26
C LEU A 335 29.38 11.88 5.42
N LYS A 336 30.07 12.98 5.09
CA LYS A 336 30.73 13.86 6.06
C LYS A 336 29.76 14.38 7.13
N GLU A 337 28.54 14.72 6.72
CA GLU A 337 27.47 15.16 7.65
C GLU A 337 27.12 14.09 8.68
N HIS A 338 27.08 12.81 8.28
CA HIS A 338 26.76 11.70 9.17
C HIS A 338 27.95 11.37 10.09
N ILE A 339 29.18 11.47 9.59
CA ILE A 339 30.39 11.37 10.43
C ILE A 339 30.40 12.46 11.48
N ALA A 340 30.13 13.71 11.09
CA ALA A 340 30.08 14.84 12.02
C ALA A 340 29.02 14.61 13.10
N TRP A 341 27.83 14.12 12.72
CA TRP A 341 26.79 13.76 13.67
C TRP A 341 27.24 12.69 14.66
N HIS A 342 27.87 11.60 14.18
CA HIS A 342 28.36 10.51 15.04
C HIS A 342 29.45 10.99 15.99
N ARG A 343 30.40 11.76 15.50
CA ARG A 343 31.45 12.40 16.30
C ARG A 343 30.84 13.26 17.41
N ASP A 344 29.88 14.10 17.08
CA ASP A 344 29.24 14.97 18.07
C ASP A 344 28.48 14.16 19.13
N PHE A 345 27.87 13.04 18.72
CA PHE A 345 27.28 12.07 19.65
C PHE A 345 28.35 11.44 20.56
N CYS A 346 29.51 11.04 20.02
CA CYS A 346 30.60 10.44 20.80
C CYS A 346 31.15 11.45 21.81
N ILE A 347 31.49 12.66 21.37
CA ILE A 347 32.07 13.71 22.23
C ILE A 347 31.13 14.09 23.38
N LYS A 348 29.81 14.04 23.16
CA LYS A 348 28.82 14.33 24.22
C LYS A 348 28.67 13.20 25.24
N ASN A 349 29.04 11.98 24.89
CA ASN A 349 28.88 10.77 25.72
C ASN A 349 30.22 10.16 26.18
N SER A 350 31.35 10.80 25.88
CA SER A 350 32.72 10.33 26.14
C SER A 350 33.33 10.89 27.42
#